data_AF-A0A232EWU2-F1
#
_entry.id   AF-A0A232EWU2-F1
#
_cell.length_a   1.000
_cell.length_b   1.000
_cell.length_c   1.000
_cell.angle_alpha   90.00
_cell.angle_beta   90.00
_cell.angle_gamma   90.00
#
_symmetry.space_group_name_H-M   'P 1'
#
loop_
_entity.id
_entity.type
_entity.pdbx_description
1 polymer ?
#
loop_
_entity_poly.entity_id
_entity_poly.type
_entity_poly.pdbx_seq_one_letter_code
_entity_poly.pdbx_strand_id
1 'polypeptide(L)'
;MVLPLMCVLIFPVAIVAIIRAFYFVIYVNGKRPTKTERTKSAKTLIVLGSGGHTTEILRVVQQLNKEKYSPRIYIQTRTDEISSKKVKQVEIDTNEYKIIQISRSREVRQSYLTSIFTTARAILQSFPLIWREKPDLLLCNGPGTCIPPCLVVFLFNALFLTNTKIVFIESFCRVKSFSLSGKILYYLANHTIVQWPELNGATYPRSIFINMLVQIVAQSIQWNLLQEDLTEQLPNELKFHLKNILLRVENFLKNNKSPDVKRLKIDTEWIKSDLVATEACLDRTWEMLNSGYWKDVPINYRYSYSLCSIIKSLLLEISTNAEKDDIKLISVFKEIIQQIDKGILLGAPLPKNKTLLTNIASDLNKHFSSVPETNSKNVDIIKINTEELCTTLFPGFSSIVNYTKPSLETFYCKIFKPKIPALLEGCLEHWQALHLWKDAEYLRRIVGNRTVPIEIGSRYTEDDWTQSLVTFSDFLRSHISSKNEKVGYLAQHQLFDQIPELKNDFSVPEYCSFSDTEEDNEELPDINAWFGPSGTVSPLHHDPKNNLLCQVFGYKRIILYSPDDNENVYPYETRLLSNTARIDPYNPDFEKYPNLQKAKAFMCYLKPGDMLFIPPKWWHHVVGLTPSFSISFWWD
;
A
#
# COMPACT_ATOMS: atom_id res chain seq x y z
N MET A 1 -3.12 26.43 -68.41
CA MET A 1 -3.86 25.16 -68.24
C MET A 1 -3.62 24.42 -66.91
N VAL A 2 -2.82 24.95 -65.97
CA VAL A 2 -2.51 24.27 -64.68
C VAL A 2 -3.40 24.74 -63.51
N LEU A 3 -3.89 25.98 -63.55
CA LEU A 3 -4.76 26.57 -62.51
C LEU A 3 -6.16 25.92 -62.40
N PRO A 4 -6.86 25.56 -63.49
CA PRO A 4 -8.20 24.97 -63.38
C PRO A 4 -8.17 23.55 -62.80
N LEU A 5 -7.11 22.77 -63.09
CA LEU A 5 -6.97 21.40 -62.62
C LEU A 5 -6.65 21.32 -61.12
N MET A 6 -5.89 22.29 -60.59
CA MET A 6 -5.63 22.39 -59.15
C MET A 6 -6.89 22.75 -58.35
N CYS A 7 -7.73 23.65 -58.86
CA CYS A 7 -8.99 24.01 -58.19
C CYS A 7 -9.99 22.83 -58.15
N VAL A 8 -10.01 21.98 -59.18
CA VAL A 8 -10.90 20.81 -59.25
C VAL A 8 -10.49 19.70 -58.27
N LEU A 9 -9.23 19.61 -57.85
CA LEU A 9 -8.73 18.63 -56.87
C LEU A 9 -8.63 19.17 -55.43
N ILE A 10 -8.29 20.46 -55.26
CA ILE A 10 -8.12 21.05 -53.92
C ILE A 10 -9.48 21.30 -53.25
N PHE A 11 -10.49 21.71 -54.01
CA PHE A 11 -11.78 22.10 -53.45
C PHE A 11 -12.56 20.93 -52.82
N PRO A 12 -12.64 19.72 -53.45
CA PRO A 12 -13.26 18.56 -52.82
C PRO A 12 -12.52 18.09 -51.57
N VAL A 13 -11.18 18.12 -51.58
CA VAL A 13 -10.35 17.74 -50.44
C VAL A 13 -10.53 18.71 -49.28
N ALA A 14 -10.58 20.01 -49.55
CA ALA A 14 -10.84 21.05 -48.55
C ALA A 14 -12.25 20.92 -47.95
N ILE A 15 -13.26 20.63 -48.77
CA ILE A 15 -14.64 20.41 -48.30
C ILE A 15 -14.75 19.15 -47.44
N VAL A 16 -14.14 18.03 -47.85
CA VAL A 16 -14.10 16.79 -47.05
C VAL A 16 -13.36 17.03 -45.73
N ALA A 17 -12.27 17.77 -45.75
CA ALA A 17 -11.54 18.18 -44.55
C ALA A 17 -12.38 19.04 -43.61
N ILE A 18 -13.17 19.99 -44.14
CA ILE A 18 -14.06 20.85 -43.35
C ILE A 18 -15.22 20.03 -42.75
N ILE A 19 -15.90 19.22 -43.55
CA ILE A 19 -17.03 18.37 -43.11
C ILE A 19 -16.56 17.39 -42.03
N ARG A 20 -15.38 16.78 -42.21
CA ARG A 20 -14.83 15.85 -41.22
C ARG A 20 -14.23 16.55 -40.01
N ALA A 21 -13.66 17.74 -40.14
CA ALA A 21 -13.29 18.58 -39.00
C ALA A 21 -14.53 18.92 -38.16
N PHE A 22 -15.65 19.23 -38.82
CA PHE A 22 -16.95 19.44 -38.17
C PHE A 22 -17.45 18.16 -37.47
N TYR A 23 -17.39 17.00 -38.15
CA TYR A 23 -17.74 15.70 -37.57
C TYR A 23 -16.84 15.35 -36.37
N PHE A 24 -15.54 15.62 -36.44
CA PHE A 24 -14.59 15.38 -35.36
C PHE A 24 -14.83 16.33 -34.18
N VAL A 25 -15.13 17.61 -34.42
CA VAL A 25 -15.52 18.56 -33.37
C VAL A 25 -16.81 18.13 -32.67
N ILE A 26 -17.81 17.65 -33.43
CA ILE A 26 -19.05 17.09 -32.86
C ILE A 26 -18.78 15.79 -32.09
N TYR A 27 -17.92 14.91 -32.60
CA TYR A 27 -17.56 13.65 -31.95
C TYR A 27 -16.71 13.85 -30.68
N VAL A 28 -15.83 14.86 -30.66
CA VAL A 28 -15.10 15.32 -29.46
C VAL A 28 -16.06 15.91 -28.41
N ASN A 29 -17.20 16.45 -28.84
CA ASN A 29 -18.26 16.96 -27.97
C ASN A 29 -19.37 15.92 -27.66
N GLY A 30 -19.33 14.72 -28.25
CA GLY A 30 -20.34 13.66 -28.11
C GLY A 30 -19.88 12.48 -27.23
N LYS A 31 -20.84 11.70 -26.71
CA LYS A 31 -20.58 10.51 -25.86
C LYS A 31 -19.66 9.50 -26.56
N ARG A 32 -18.65 9.02 -25.82
CA ARG A 32 -17.58 8.13 -26.31
C ARG A 32 -18.08 6.71 -26.65
N PRO A 33 -17.54 6.05 -27.68
CA PRO A 33 -17.73 4.61 -27.87
C PRO A 33 -17.00 3.81 -26.79
N THR A 34 -17.46 2.57 -26.63
CA THR A 34 -17.00 1.57 -25.65
C THR A 34 -15.52 1.24 -25.79
N LYS A 35 -14.85 1.02 -24.64
CA LYS A 35 -13.41 0.70 -24.54
C LYS A 35 -13.12 -0.67 -25.18
N THR A 36 -12.32 -0.70 -26.24
CA THR A 36 -11.62 -1.91 -26.67
C THR A 36 -10.22 -1.92 -26.04
N GLU A 37 -9.80 -3.05 -25.49
CA GLU A 37 -8.46 -3.19 -24.91
C GLU A 37 -7.40 -3.20 -26.03
N ARG A 38 -6.32 -2.44 -25.79
CA ARG A 38 -5.22 -2.30 -26.75
C ARG A 38 -4.22 -3.43 -26.55
N THR A 39 -3.95 -4.19 -27.61
CA THR A 39 -3.02 -5.34 -27.59
C THR A 39 -1.57 -5.00 -27.92
N LYS A 40 -1.29 -3.79 -28.43
CA LYS A 40 0.05 -3.31 -28.81
C LYS A 40 0.48 -2.11 -27.97
N SER A 41 1.78 -1.94 -27.75
CA SER A 41 2.33 -0.73 -27.13
C SER A 41 1.94 0.54 -27.89
N ALA A 42 1.83 1.65 -27.17
CA ALA A 42 1.46 2.96 -27.68
C ALA A 42 2.69 3.82 -27.87
N LYS A 43 3.00 4.17 -29.13
CA LYS A 43 4.08 5.10 -29.44
C LYS A 43 3.73 6.47 -28.87
N THR A 44 4.55 6.96 -27.95
CA THR A 44 4.20 8.11 -27.11
C THR A 44 5.13 9.27 -27.37
N LEU A 45 4.59 10.37 -27.87
CA LEU A 45 5.28 11.62 -28.11
C LEU A 45 5.10 12.54 -26.89
N ILE A 46 6.20 13.02 -26.32
CA ILE A 46 6.22 13.82 -25.09
C ILE A 46 6.83 15.17 -25.41
N VAL A 47 6.07 16.26 -25.25
CA VAL A 47 6.60 17.61 -25.47
C VAL A 47 7.17 18.15 -24.17
N LEU A 48 8.48 18.37 -24.15
CA LEU A 48 9.18 18.98 -23.03
C LEU A 48 9.02 20.49 -23.05
N GLY A 49 8.82 21.03 -21.86
CA GLY A 49 8.87 22.45 -21.60
C GLY A 49 10.29 22.99 -21.46
N SER A 50 10.41 24.07 -20.69
CA SER A 50 11.69 24.52 -20.15
C SER A 50 11.57 24.69 -18.63
N GLY A 51 12.66 24.43 -17.92
CA GLY A 51 12.71 24.59 -16.46
C GLY A 51 11.71 23.71 -15.71
N GLY A 52 10.79 24.33 -14.96
CA GLY A 52 9.80 23.65 -14.12
C GLY A 52 8.83 22.76 -14.89
N HIS A 53 8.41 23.17 -16.10
CA HIS A 53 7.50 22.37 -16.92
C HIS A 53 8.14 21.04 -17.37
N THR A 54 9.44 21.02 -17.64
CA THR A 54 10.15 19.77 -17.93
C THR A 54 10.12 18.84 -16.73
N THR A 55 10.32 19.37 -15.52
CA THR A 55 10.23 18.57 -14.30
C THR A 55 8.83 18.01 -14.09
N GLU A 56 7.78 18.83 -14.29
CA GLU A 56 6.37 18.39 -14.18
C GLU A 56 6.07 17.21 -15.11
N ILE A 57 6.40 17.33 -16.41
CA ILE A 57 6.06 16.29 -17.40
C ILE A 57 6.89 15.02 -17.21
N LEU A 58 8.16 15.14 -16.80
CA LEU A 58 9.01 13.99 -16.54
C LEU A 58 8.58 13.19 -15.31
N ARG A 59 8.02 13.84 -14.28
CA ARG A 59 7.40 13.14 -13.14
C ARG A 59 6.23 12.26 -13.59
N VAL A 60 5.41 12.74 -14.53
CA VAL A 60 4.34 11.93 -15.12
C VAL A 60 4.92 10.75 -15.89
N VAL A 61 5.95 10.98 -16.69
CA VAL A 61 6.56 9.93 -17.52
C VAL A 61 7.25 8.84 -16.68
N GLN A 62 7.86 9.19 -15.54
CA GLN A 62 8.42 8.22 -14.59
C GLN A 62 7.39 7.21 -14.09
N GLN A 63 6.10 7.59 -14.04
CA GLN A 63 5.00 6.74 -13.58
C GLN A 63 4.30 5.98 -14.73
N LEU A 64 4.67 6.24 -15.98
CA LEU A 64 4.10 5.50 -17.12
C LEU A 64 4.69 4.09 -17.18
N ASN A 65 3.83 3.10 -17.42
CA ASN A 65 4.28 1.74 -17.73
C ASN A 65 5.10 1.75 -19.03
N LYS A 66 6.42 1.56 -18.92
CA LYS A 66 7.36 1.71 -20.02
C LYS A 66 7.17 0.68 -21.14
N GLU A 67 6.57 -0.47 -20.88
CA GLU A 67 6.23 -1.47 -21.91
C GLU A 67 5.00 -1.06 -22.71
N LYS A 68 3.97 -0.56 -22.03
CA LYS A 68 2.72 -0.14 -22.66
C LYS A 68 2.87 1.16 -23.46
N TYR A 69 3.77 2.06 -23.06
CA TYR A 69 3.99 3.35 -23.70
C TYR A 69 5.38 3.43 -24.34
N SER A 70 5.65 2.58 -25.35
CA SER A 70 6.92 2.50 -26.08
C SER A 70 6.72 2.55 -27.61
N PRO A 71 7.64 3.14 -28.39
CA PRO A 71 8.78 3.95 -27.95
C PRO A 71 8.38 5.35 -27.51
N ARG A 72 9.22 5.97 -26.67
CA ARG A 72 9.02 7.32 -26.14
C ARG A 72 9.82 8.33 -26.94
N ILE A 73 9.14 9.32 -27.51
CA ILE A 73 9.77 10.33 -28.35
C ILE A 73 9.64 11.68 -27.66
N TYR A 74 10.76 12.25 -27.23
CA TYR A 74 10.82 13.52 -26.53
C TYR A 74 11.07 14.67 -27.49
N ILE A 75 10.16 15.63 -27.56
CA ILE A 75 10.35 16.89 -28.28
C ILE A 75 10.92 17.92 -27.31
N GLN A 76 12.06 18.50 -27.64
CA GLN A 76 12.68 19.58 -26.86
C GLN A 76 12.96 20.82 -27.72
N THR A 77 13.07 22.00 -27.09
CA THR A 77 13.50 23.21 -27.81
C THR A 77 15.00 23.24 -28.01
N ARG A 78 15.48 23.80 -29.14
CA ARG A 78 16.93 23.96 -29.42
C ARG A 78 17.70 24.71 -28.33
N THR A 79 17.04 25.60 -27.60
CA THR A 79 17.64 26.46 -26.56
C THR A 79 17.59 25.84 -25.15
N ASP A 80 17.27 24.54 -25.02
CA ASP A 80 17.14 23.87 -23.72
C ASP A 80 17.94 22.55 -23.64
N GLU A 81 19.23 22.68 -23.34
CA GLU A 81 20.12 21.54 -23.12
C GLU A 81 19.89 20.84 -21.78
N ILE A 82 19.36 21.55 -20.78
CA ILE A 82 19.15 21.04 -19.43
C ILE A 82 18.07 19.96 -19.45
N SER A 83 16.99 20.17 -20.20
CA SER A 83 15.91 19.18 -20.34
C SER A 83 16.41 17.85 -20.92
N SER A 84 17.34 17.88 -21.87
CA SER A 84 17.92 16.66 -22.45
C SER A 84 18.66 15.80 -21.42
N LYS A 85 19.38 16.44 -20.49
CA LYS A 85 20.10 15.75 -19.40
C LYS A 85 19.12 15.09 -18.43
N LYS A 86 18.01 15.76 -18.11
CA LYS A 86 16.96 15.19 -17.26
C LYS A 86 16.26 13.99 -17.91
N VAL A 87 15.99 14.02 -19.22
CA VAL A 87 15.43 12.85 -19.92
C VAL A 87 16.39 11.66 -19.81
N LYS A 88 17.68 11.88 -20.07
CA LYS A 88 18.69 10.82 -19.95
C LYS A 88 18.74 10.22 -18.55
N GLN A 89 18.49 11.01 -17.50
CA GLN A 89 18.42 10.53 -16.12
C GLN A 89 17.14 9.72 -15.83
N VAL A 90 16.01 10.09 -16.44
CA VAL A 90 14.73 9.38 -16.28
C VAL A 90 14.70 8.05 -17.06
N GLU A 91 15.44 7.98 -18.15
CA GLU A 91 15.47 6.85 -19.07
C GLU A 91 16.74 5.98 -18.95
N ILE A 92 17.50 6.08 -17.85
CA ILE A 92 18.76 5.33 -17.66
C ILE A 92 18.57 3.83 -17.91
N ASP A 93 17.45 3.27 -17.48
CA ASP A 93 17.19 1.83 -17.53
C ASP A 93 16.59 1.35 -18.86
N THR A 94 16.32 2.25 -19.83
CA THR A 94 15.70 1.85 -21.10
C THR A 94 16.31 2.52 -22.32
N ASN A 95 16.64 1.73 -23.35
CA ASN A 95 17.18 2.25 -24.61
C ASN A 95 16.11 2.59 -25.66
N GLU A 96 14.82 2.47 -25.33
CA GLU A 96 13.70 2.67 -26.27
C GLU A 96 13.14 4.11 -26.27
N TYR A 97 14.03 5.10 -26.33
CA TYR A 97 13.63 6.50 -26.45
C TYR A 97 14.42 7.28 -27.49
N LYS A 98 13.83 8.36 -27.98
CA LYS A 98 14.45 9.27 -28.95
C LYS A 98 14.18 10.72 -28.57
N ILE A 99 15.19 11.57 -28.69
CA ILE A 99 15.05 13.02 -28.47
C ILE A 99 15.10 13.74 -29.82
N ILE A 100 14.13 14.61 -30.10
CA ILE A 100 14.03 15.41 -31.33
C ILE A 100 13.92 16.89 -30.95
N GLN A 101 14.61 17.76 -31.71
CA GLN A 101 14.63 19.20 -31.44
C GLN A 101 13.72 19.98 -32.39
N ILE A 102 12.96 20.93 -31.84
CA ILE A 102 12.18 21.93 -32.60
C ILE A 102 12.55 23.36 -32.16
N SER A 103 12.20 24.34 -33.00
CA SER A 103 12.32 25.76 -32.63
C SER A 103 11.31 26.10 -31.54
N ARG A 104 11.67 27.01 -30.63
CA ARG A 104 10.77 27.49 -29.59
C ARG A 104 9.69 28.39 -30.21
N SER A 105 8.43 28.23 -29.78
CA SER A 105 7.32 29.04 -30.29
C SER A 105 7.45 30.52 -29.91
N ARG A 106 8.02 30.81 -28.73
CA ARG A 106 8.26 32.17 -28.23
C ARG A 106 9.50 32.22 -27.34
N GLU A 107 10.42 33.12 -27.63
CA GLU A 107 11.60 33.35 -26.78
C GLU A 107 11.29 34.21 -25.55
N VAL A 108 12.13 34.10 -24.52
CA VAL A 108 12.00 34.88 -23.28
C VAL A 108 12.11 36.37 -23.63
N ARG A 109 11.11 37.17 -23.21
CA ARG A 109 10.93 38.61 -23.54
C ARG A 109 10.52 38.94 -24.99
N GLN A 110 10.24 37.96 -25.85
CA GLN A 110 9.69 38.22 -27.18
C GLN A 110 8.24 38.75 -27.09
N SER A 111 7.88 39.69 -27.95
CA SER A 111 6.51 40.23 -28.03
C SER A 111 5.53 39.21 -28.63
N TYR A 112 4.24 39.31 -28.28
CA TYR A 112 3.21 38.40 -28.81
C TYR A 112 3.09 38.48 -30.34
N LEU A 113 3.19 39.67 -30.92
CA LEU A 113 3.15 39.88 -32.38
C LEU A 113 4.29 39.17 -33.11
N THR A 114 5.52 39.33 -32.63
CA THR A 114 6.68 38.67 -33.26
C THR A 114 6.69 37.15 -33.01
N SER A 115 6.04 36.68 -31.94
CA SER A 115 5.93 35.25 -31.63
C SER A 115 5.10 34.45 -32.64
N ILE A 116 4.27 35.12 -33.45
CA ILE A 116 3.50 34.48 -34.52
C ILE A 116 4.43 33.81 -35.54
N PHE A 117 5.49 34.50 -35.96
CA PHE A 117 6.44 34.00 -36.96
C PHE A 117 7.28 32.82 -36.43
N THR A 118 7.73 32.90 -35.18
CA THR A 118 8.47 31.79 -34.52
C THR A 118 7.57 30.58 -34.28
N THR A 119 6.30 30.80 -33.94
CA THR A 119 5.29 29.73 -33.83
C THR A 119 5.01 29.09 -35.19
N ALA A 120 4.84 29.88 -36.26
CA ALA A 120 4.65 29.36 -37.63
C ALA A 120 5.83 28.50 -38.08
N ARG A 121 7.07 28.94 -37.80
CA ARG A 121 8.28 28.15 -38.06
C ARG A 121 8.28 26.84 -37.29
N ALA A 122 7.86 26.83 -36.02
CA ALA A 122 7.76 25.62 -35.21
C ALA A 122 6.66 24.67 -35.72
N ILE A 123 5.56 25.18 -36.26
CA ILE A 123 4.51 24.39 -36.93
C ILE A 123 5.08 23.69 -38.16
N LEU A 124 5.77 24.42 -39.04
CA LEU A 124 6.42 23.86 -40.24
C LEU A 124 7.44 22.77 -39.91
N GLN A 125 8.15 22.89 -38.78
CA GLN A 125 9.07 21.86 -38.29
C GLN A 125 8.35 20.66 -37.66
N SER A 126 7.18 20.87 -37.07
CA SER A 126 6.38 19.80 -36.46
C SER A 126 5.71 18.91 -37.51
N PHE A 127 5.37 19.45 -38.69
CA PHE A 127 4.71 18.73 -39.79
C PHE A 127 5.46 17.45 -40.24
N PRO A 128 6.74 17.50 -40.67
CA PRO A 128 7.48 16.31 -41.08
C PRO A 128 7.74 15.35 -39.91
N LEU A 129 7.85 15.88 -38.68
CA LEU A 129 8.05 15.08 -37.47
C LEU A 129 6.84 14.18 -37.21
N ILE A 130 5.64 14.76 -37.14
CA ILE A 130 4.41 13.99 -36.90
C ILE A 130 4.12 13.03 -38.05
N TRP A 131 4.39 13.44 -39.30
CA TRP A 131 4.22 12.58 -40.47
C TRP A 131 5.12 11.34 -40.44
N ARG A 132 6.38 11.50 -40.00
CA ARG A 132 7.33 10.40 -39.90
C ARG A 132 7.04 9.49 -38.70
N GLU A 133 6.80 10.07 -37.52
CA GLU A 133 6.73 9.29 -36.29
C GLU A 133 5.35 8.64 -36.09
N LYS A 134 4.26 9.28 -36.54
CA LYS A 134 2.85 8.85 -36.38
C LYS A 134 2.54 8.31 -34.97
N PRO A 135 2.62 9.15 -33.92
CA PRO A 135 2.41 8.70 -32.55
C PRO A 135 0.97 8.27 -32.28
N ASP A 136 0.78 7.38 -31.31
CA ASP A 136 -0.54 7.01 -30.79
C ASP A 136 -1.02 7.98 -29.71
N LEU A 137 -0.09 8.53 -28.95
CA LEU A 137 -0.33 9.44 -27.83
C LEU A 137 0.62 10.64 -27.93
N LEU A 138 0.09 11.85 -27.76
CA LEU A 138 0.85 13.07 -27.55
C LEU A 138 0.55 13.59 -26.15
N LEU A 139 1.58 13.60 -25.30
CA LEU A 139 1.53 14.09 -23.93
C LEU A 139 2.28 15.43 -23.83
N CYS A 140 1.64 16.45 -23.27
CA CYS A 140 2.26 17.78 -23.12
C CYS A 140 1.71 18.57 -21.93
N ASN A 141 2.46 19.58 -21.49
CA ASN A 141 2.01 20.54 -20.48
C ASN A 141 2.09 22.01 -20.94
N GLY A 142 2.00 22.96 -20.02
CA GLY A 142 1.65 24.38 -20.23
C GLY A 142 2.59 25.35 -21.00
N PRO A 143 3.81 25.04 -21.50
CA PRO A 143 4.58 26.04 -22.24
C PRO A 143 4.12 26.19 -23.69
N GLY A 144 4.29 27.37 -24.30
CA GLY A 144 3.86 27.63 -25.69
C GLY A 144 4.48 26.70 -26.76
N THR A 145 5.54 25.97 -26.42
CA THR A 145 6.18 24.93 -27.25
C THR A 145 5.27 23.74 -27.54
N CYS A 146 4.25 23.47 -26.72
CA CYS A 146 3.32 22.37 -26.97
C CYS A 146 2.31 22.65 -28.08
N ILE A 147 2.06 23.93 -28.41
CA ILE A 147 1.05 24.32 -29.40
C ILE A 147 1.35 23.78 -30.80
N PRO A 148 2.56 23.94 -31.37
CA PRO A 148 2.82 23.50 -32.74
C PRO A 148 2.65 21.98 -32.96
N PRO A 149 3.21 21.07 -32.14
CA PRO A 149 2.99 19.64 -32.31
C PRO A 149 1.51 19.25 -32.15
N CYS A 150 0.81 19.81 -31.17
CA CYS A 150 -0.61 19.54 -30.95
C CYS A 150 -1.49 20.00 -32.13
N LEU A 151 -1.21 21.18 -32.69
CA LEU A 151 -1.95 21.71 -33.83
C LEU A 151 -1.76 20.81 -35.07
N VAL A 152 -0.54 20.36 -35.34
CA VAL A 152 -0.25 19.45 -36.46
C VAL A 152 -0.97 18.12 -36.26
N VAL A 153 -0.92 17.54 -35.06
CA VAL A 153 -1.67 16.29 -34.76
C VAL A 153 -3.17 16.49 -34.94
N PHE A 154 -3.71 17.62 -34.46
CA PHE A 154 -5.12 17.94 -34.64
C PHE A 154 -5.51 17.99 -36.13
N LEU A 155 -4.70 18.67 -36.96
CA LEU A 155 -4.89 18.71 -38.41
C LEU A 155 -4.79 17.33 -39.06
N PHE A 156 -3.83 16.51 -38.63
CA PHE A 156 -3.65 15.17 -39.19
C PHE A 156 -4.80 14.23 -38.82
N ASN A 157 -5.30 14.32 -37.59
CA ASN A 157 -6.49 13.60 -37.16
C ASN A 157 -7.73 14.05 -37.95
N ALA A 158 -7.89 15.36 -38.18
CA ALA A 158 -8.99 15.90 -38.99
C ALA A 158 -8.96 15.41 -40.45
N LEU A 159 -7.75 15.16 -40.98
CA LEU A 159 -7.50 14.62 -42.32
C LEU A 159 -7.40 13.08 -42.39
N PHE A 160 -7.67 12.34 -41.30
CA PHE A 160 -7.51 10.88 -41.19
C PHE A 160 -6.11 10.34 -41.48
N LEU A 161 -5.10 11.19 -41.35
CA LEU A 161 -3.70 10.80 -41.52
C LEU A 161 -3.18 10.06 -40.28
N THR A 162 -3.75 10.36 -39.10
CA THR A 162 -3.41 9.75 -37.81
C THR A 162 -4.66 9.56 -36.95
N ASN A 163 -4.55 8.78 -35.87
CA ASN A 163 -5.55 8.69 -34.79
C ASN A 163 -4.89 8.90 -33.43
N THR A 164 -4.06 9.94 -33.33
CA THR A 164 -3.28 10.24 -32.14
C THR A 164 -4.17 10.86 -31.07
N LYS A 165 -4.08 10.40 -29.81
CA LYS A 165 -4.73 11.07 -28.68
C LYS A 165 -3.84 12.16 -28.12
N ILE A 166 -4.37 13.38 -27.98
CA ILE A 166 -3.71 14.51 -27.34
C ILE A 166 -4.17 14.58 -25.88
N VAL A 167 -3.22 14.47 -24.95
CA VAL A 167 -3.41 14.68 -23.52
C VAL A 167 -2.63 15.91 -23.12
N PHE A 168 -3.36 16.94 -22.69
CA PHE A 168 -2.80 18.18 -22.18
C PHE A 168 -2.94 18.21 -20.65
N ILE A 169 -1.84 18.45 -19.95
CA ILE A 169 -1.80 18.62 -18.50
C ILE A 169 -1.49 20.10 -18.22
N GLU A 170 -2.43 20.84 -17.66
CA GLU A 170 -2.15 22.22 -17.28
C GLU A 170 -1.09 22.26 -16.16
N SER A 171 -0.30 23.33 -16.13
CA SER A 171 0.75 23.50 -15.13
C SER A 171 0.17 23.75 -13.74
N PHE A 172 0.85 23.21 -12.73
CA PHE A 172 0.48 23.39 -11.34
C PHE A 172 0.40 24.86 -10.92
N CYS A 173 1.15 25.76 -11.55
CA CYS A 173 1.10 27.18 -11.24
C CYS A 173 -0.19 27.91 -11.70
N ARG A 174 -1.10 27.24 -12.42
CA ARG A 174 -2.33 27.84 -12.97
C ARG A 174 -3.53 27.52 -12.10
N VAL A 175 -3.70 28.32 -11.04
CA VAL A 175 -4.75 28.10 -10.04
C VAL A 175 -6.13 28.60 -10.48
N LYS A 176 -6.23 29.83 -11.02
CA LYS A 176 -7.52 30.52 -11.24
C LYS A 176 -8.02 30.50 -12.68
N SER A 177 -7.10 30.39 -13.64
CA SER A 177 -7.43 30.42 -15.07
C SER A 177 -6.38 29.67 -15.86
N PHE A 178 -6.79 29.04 -16.96
CA PHE A 178 -5.88 28.38 -17.88
C PHE A 178 -4.80 29.35 -18.38
N SER A 179 -3.61 28.80 -18.59
CA SER A 179 -2.55 29.48 -19.35
C SER A 179 -3.06 29.83 -20.76
N LEU A 180 -2.36 30.72 -21.48
CA LEU A 180 -2.70 30.98 -22.88
C LEU A 180 -2.64 29.67 -23.70
N SER A 181 -1.63 28.84 -23.45
CA SER A 181 -1.54 27.50 -24.05
C SER A 181 -2.72 26.61 -23.67
N GLY A 182 -3.13 26.61 -22.41
CA GLY A 182 -4.28 25.84 -21.92
C GLY A 182 -5.60 26.29 -22.52
N LYS A 183 -5.82 27.60 -22.71
CA LYS A 183 -7.01 28.12 -23.40
C LYS A 183 -7.10 27.64 -24.85
N ILE A 184 -5.96 27.53 -25.54
CA ILE A 184 -5.90 27.01 -26.91
C ILE A 184 -6.10 25.49 -26.91
N LEU A 185 -5.30 24.78 -26.11
CA LEU A 185 -5.28 23.32 -26.10
C LEU A 185 -6.53 22.69 -25.48
N TYR A 186 -7.29 23.41 -24.65
CA TYR A 186 -8.58 22.93 -24.17
C TYR A 186 -9.47 22.50 -25.36
N TYR A 187 -9.46 23.24 -26.47
CA TYR A 187 -10.26 22.91 -27.67
C TYR A 187 -9.60 21.88 -28.60
N LEU A 188 -8.28 21.74 -28.56
CA LEU A 188 -7.54 20.83 -29.44
C LEU A 188 -7.30 19.45 -28.82
N ALA A 189 -7.15 19.38 -27.50
CA ALA A 189 -6.81 18.17 -26.78
C ALA A 189 -8.02 17.25 -26.59
N ASN A 190 -7.78 15.93 -26.63
CA ASN A 190 -8.82 14.93 -26.33
C ASN A 190 -9.10 14.85 -24.83
N HIS A 191 -8.06 15.04 -24.01
CA HIS A 191 -8.14 15.09 -22.56
C HIS A 191 -7.38 16.30 -22.06
N THR A 192 -8.04 17.12 -21.26
CA THR A 192 -7.40 18.23 -20.53
C THR A 192 -7.43 17.90 -19.05
N ILE A 193 -6.27 17.77 -18.43
CA ILE A 193 -6.11 17.43 -17.02
C ILE A 193 -5.72 18.69 -16.24
N VAL A 194 -6.38 18.92 -15.11
CA VAL A 194 -6.16 20.08 -14.25
C VAL A 194 -6.04 19.65 -12.78
N GLN A 195 -5.25 20.39 -12.01
CA GLN A 195 -4.99 20.14 -10.59
C GLN A 195 -5.73 21.13 -9.67
N TRP A 196 -6.53 22.04 -10.25
CA TRP A 196 -7.28 23.05 -9.52
C TRP A 196 -8.75 23.01 -9.90
N PRO A 197 -9.67 23.01 -8.91
CA PRO A 197 -11.10 22.91 -9.16
C PRO A 197 -11.63 24.11 -9.93
N GLU A 198 -11.02 25.30 -9.81
CA GLU A 198 -11.42 26.50 -10.57
C GLU A 198 -11.23 26.34 -12.09
N LEU A 199 -10.43 25.37 -12.53
CA LEU A 199 -10.26 25.02 -13.93
C LEU A 199 -11.22 23.93 -14.41
N ASN A 200 -12.18 23.52 -13.57
CA ASN A 200 -13.21 22.51 -13.84
C ASN A 200 -14.61 23.04 -13.47
N GLY A 201 -15.67 22.33 -13.85
CA GLY A 201 -17.07 22.71 -13.61
C GLY A 201 -17.71 23.44 -14.78
N ALA A 202 -18.70 24.30 -14.52
CA ALA A 202 -19.53 24.94 -15.55
C ALA A 202 -18.73 25.72 -16.62
N THR A 203 -17.58 26.29 -16.23
CA THR A 203 -16.72 27.06 -17.15
C THR A 203 -15.91 26.15 -18.09
N TYR A 204 -15.48 24.97 -17.62
CA TYR A 204 -14.60 24.05 -18.35
C TYR A 204 -15.02 22.59 -18.19
N PRO A 205 -16.21 22.20 -18.68
CA PRO A 205 -16.81 20.90 -18.41
C PRO A 205 -16.06 19.69 -18.99
N ARG A 206 -15.13 19.91 -19.94
CA ARG A 206 -14.31 18.83 -20.53
C ARG A 206 -12.98 18.61 -19.82
N SER A 207 -12.65 19.46 -18.84
CA SER A 207 -11.46 19.27 -18.03
C SER A 207 -11.68 18.13 -17.04
N ILE A 208 -10.61 17.41 -16.74
CA ILE A 208 -10.59 16.34 -15.76
C ILE A 208 -9.80 16.88 -14.58
N PHE A 209 -10.51 17.24 -13.51
CA PHE A 209 -9.89 17.60 -12.25
C PHE A 209 -9.42 16.34 -11.53
N ILE A 210 -8.12 16.26 -11.27
CA ILE A 210 -7.56 15.23 -10.39
C ILE A 210 -7.53 15.84 -9.00
N ASN A 211 -8.50 15.43 -8.18
CA ASN A 211 -8.64 15.92 -6.82
C ASN A 211 -7.54 15.35 -5.92
N MET A 212 -6.73 16.21 -5.31
CA MET A 212 -5.87 15.83 -4.17
C MET A 212 -6.63 15.87 -2.83
N LEU A 213 -7.91 16.31 -2.80
CA LEU A 213 -8.78 16.20 -1.61
C LEU A 213 -9.32 14.77 -1.54
N VAL A 214 -8.46 13.89 -1.07
CA VAL A 214 -8.71 12.47 -0.94
C VAL A 214 -9.45 12.29 0.38
N GLN A 215 -10.78 12.40 0.33
CA GLN A 215 -11.69 12.11 1.45
C GLN A 215 -11.90 10.60 1.60
N ILE A 216 -10.82 9.82 1.73
CA ILE A 216 -10.89 8.36 1.84
C ILE A 216 -11.69 7.96 3.08
N VAL A 217 -11.33 8.50 4.25
CA VAL A 217 -11.94 8.10 5.52
C VAL A 217 -13.43 8.43 5.49
N ALA A 218 -13.79 9.65 5.06
CA ALA A 218 -15.19 10.05 4.95
C ALA A 218 -16.01 9.25 3.92
N GLN A 219 -15.39 8.76 2.84
CA GLN A 219 -16.07 7.96 1.82
C GLN A 219 -16.36 6.52 2.27
N SER A 220 -15.51 5.95 3.12
CA SER A 220 -15.70 4.59 3.65
C SER A 220 -16.74 4.51 4.77
N ILE A 221 -17.25 5.64 5.28
CA ILE A 221 -18.17 5.69 6.43
C ILE A 221 -19.65 5.64 6.02
N GLN A 222 -20.37 4.70 6.62
CA GLN A 222 -21.83 4.69 6.67
C GLN A 222 -22.31 5.47 7.91
N TRP A 223 -22.59 6.76 7.73
CA TRP A 223 -22.82 7.71 8.83
C TRP A 223 -23.91 7.30 9.83
N ASN A 224 -25.03 6.73 9.35
CA ASN A 224 -26.11 6.27 10.22
C ASN A 224 -25.63 5.17 11.18
N LEU A 225 -24.89 4.18 10.67
CA LEU A 225 -24.37 3.08 11.48
C LEU A 225 -23.34 3.57 12.50
N LEU A 226 -22.45 4.49 12.09
CA LEU A 226 -21.46 5.08 12.98
C LEU A 226 -22.10 5.88 14.13
N GLN A 227 -23.21 6.57 13.85
CA GLN A 227 -23.98 7.31 14.87
C GLN A 227 -24.73 6.38 15.83
N GLU A 228 -25.26 5.26 15.32
CA GLU A 228 -25.86 4.22 16.15
C GLU A 228 -24.82 3.62 17.11
N ASP A 229 -23.65 3.21 16.59
CA ASP A 229 -22.56 2.68 17.44
C ASP A 229 -22.13 3.71 18.49
N LEU A 230 -21.97 4.98 18.12
CA LEU A 230 -21.64 6.05 19.07
C LEU A 230 -22.70 6.21 20.16
N THR A 231 -23.98 6.09 19.81
CA THR A 231 -25.10 6.30 20.74
C THR A 231 -25.32 5.09 21.64
N GLU A 232 -25.19 3.88 21.12
CA GLU A 232 -25.49 2.62 21.81
C GLU A 232 -24.29 2.12 22.63
N GLN A 233 -23.06 2.25 22.14
CA GLN A 233 -21.91 1.51 22.66
C GLN A 233 -21.06 2.30 23.66
N LEU A 234 -21.12 3.63 23.67
CA LEU A 234 -20.18 4.46 24.45
C LEU A 234 -20.64 4.76 25.89
N PRO A 235 -19.69 4.91 26.84
CA PRO A 235 -19.94 5.57 28.13
C PRO A 235 -20.50 7.00 27.94
N ASN A 236 -21.31 7.46 28.89
CA ASN A 236 -22.02 8.74 28.78
C ASN A 236 -21.08 9.95 28.66
N GLU A 237 -19.96 9.91 29.38
CA GLU A 237 -18.94 10.94 29.41
C GLU A 237 -18.29 11.13 28.03
N LEU A 238 -17.93 10.06 27.33
CA LEU A 238 -17.32 10.13 26.00
C LEU A 238 -18.37 10.44 24.92
N LYS A 239 -19.56 9.84 25.05
CA LYS A 239 -20.68 10.01 24.12
C LYS A 239 -21.10 11.47 23.97
N PHE A 240 -21.13 12.23 25.07
CA PHE A 240 -21.51 13.65 25.05
C PHE A 240 -20.58 14.49 24.16
N HIS A 241 -19.26 14.29 24.27
CA HIS A 241 -18.28 15.02 23.48
C HIS A 241 -18.28 14.55 22.02
N LEU A 242 -18.18 13.24 21.79
CA LEU A 242 -17.99 12.68 20.45
C LEU A 242 -19.23 12.83 19.57
N LYS A 243 -20.45 12.80 20.13
CA LYS A 243 -21.70 13.00 19.36
C LYS A 243 -21.74 14.38 18.70
N ASN A 244 -21.38 15.42 19.45
CA ASN A 244 -21.40 16.79 18.96
C ASN A 244 -20.34 17.02 17.87
N ILE A 245 -19.15 16.44 18.07
CA ILE A 245 -18.06 16.48 17.09
C ILE A 245 -18.48 15.76 15.81
N LEU A 246 -18.98 14.53 15.91
CA LEU A 246 -19.36 13.73 14.75
C LEU A 246 -20.46 14.40 13.92
N LEU A 247 -21.48 14.97 14.57
CA LEU A 247 -22.56 15.70 13.89
C LEU A 247 -22.02 16.93 13.15
N ARG A 248 -21.08 17.67 13.76
CA ARG A 248 -20.45 18.84 13.13
C ARG A 248 -19.62 18.44 11.91
N VAL A 249 -18.82 17.38 12.04
CA VAL A 249 -18.02 16.81 10.96
C VAL A 249 -18.91 16.34 9.80
N GLU A 250 -19.98 15.59 10.08
CA GLU A 250 -20.91 15.12 9.08
C GLU A 250 -21.58 16.29 8.33
N ASN A 251 -22.07 17.29 9.07
CA ASN A 251 -22.70 18.48 8.49
C ASN A 251 -21.72 19.27 7.61
N PHE A 252 -20.47 19.43 8.06
CA PHE A 252 -19.41 20.08 7.27
C PHE A 252 -19.17 19.34 5.96
N LEU A 253 -19.06 18.00 6.00
CA LEU A 253 -18.83 17.17 4.83
C LEU A 253 -20.02 17.15 3.87
N LYS A 254 -21.27 17.14 4.38
CA LYS A 254 -22.49 17.23 3.55
C LYS A 254 -22.61 18.57 2.84
N ASN A 255 -22.34 19.67 3.55
CA ASN A 255 -22.47 21.02 2.99
C ASN A 255 -21.39 21.36 1.95
N ASN A 256 -20.21 20.74 2.04
CA ASN A 256 -19.11 20.95 1.09
C ASN A 256 -19.13 20.04 -0.15
N LYS A 257 -20.19 19.25 -0.37
CA LYS A 257 -20.36 18.43 -1.59
C LYS A 257 -20.85 19.23 -2.82
N SER A 258 -21.23 20.50 -2.67
CA SER A 258 -21.72 21.32 -3.79
C SER A 258 -20.58 22.07 -4.49
N PRO A 259 -20.43 21.95 -5.83
CA PRO A 259 -19.36 22.61 -6.59
C PRO A 259 -19.44 24.15 -6.62
N ASP A 260 -20.52 24.75 -6.11
CA ASP A 260 -20.74 26.20 -6.12
C ASP A 260 -20.27 26.94 -4.86
N VAL A 261 -19.76 26.24 -3.84
CA VAL A 261 -19.24 26.90 -2.63
C VAL A 261 -17.83 27.39 -2.90
N LYS A 262 -17.73 28.62 -3.43
CA LYS A 262 -16.54 29.48 -3.35
C LYS A 262 -15.85 29.23 -2.01
N ARG A 263 -14.57 28.84 -2.04
CA ARG A 263 -13.64 28.77 -0.90
C ARG A 263 -14.13 29.63 0.27
N LEU A 264 -14.92 29.05 1.17
CA LEU A 264 -14.96 29.52 2.53
C LEU A 264 -13.52 29.28 2.99
N LYS A 265 -12.87 30.31 3.53
CA LYS A 265 -11.77 30.07 4.46
C LYS A 265 -12.32 29.03 5.42
N ILE A 266 -11.85 27.78 5.32
CA ILE A 266 -12.22 26.76 6.29
C ILE A 266 -11.76 27.36 7.60
N ASP A 267 -12.71 27.72 8.44
CA ASP A 267 -12.40 28.14 9.79
C ASP A 267 -11.78 26.92 10.46
N THR A 268 -10.47 26.94 10.62
CA THR A 268 -9.74 25.81 11.21
C THR A 268 -9.86 25.79 12.73
N GLU A 269 -10.42 26.82 13.36
CA GLU A 269 -10.48 26.89 14.83
C GLU A 269 -11.36 25.80 15.41
N TRP A 270 -12.54 25.55 14.83
CA TRP A 270 -13.40 24.47 15.31
C TRP A 270 -12.76 23.09 15.12
N ILE A 271 -12.02 22.88 14.01
CA ILE A 271 -11.30 21.62 13.75
C ILE A 271 -10.23 21.40 14.81
N LYS A 272 -9.44 22.44 15.12
CA LYS A 272 -8.40 22.38 16.16
C LYS A 272 -9.00 22.11 17.53
N SER A 273 -10.10 22.79 17.88
CA SER A 273 -10.82 22.56 19.14
C SER A 273 -11.34 21.13 19.25
N ASP A 274 -11.96 20.61 18.18
CA ASP A 274 -12.53 19.27 18.17
C ASP A 274 -11.44 18.19 18.14
N LEU A 275 -10.27 18.46 17.53
CA LEU A 275 -9.09 17.60 17.62
C LEU A 275 -8.61 17.48 19.08
N VAL A 276 -8.48 18.60 19.81
CA VAL A 276 -8.08 18.58 21.22
C VAL A 276 -9.08 17.81 22.07
N ALA A 277 -10.40 18.02 21.85
CA ALA A 277 -11.43 17.29 22.57
C ALA A 277 -11.42 15.78 22.24
N THR A 278 -11.16 15.41 20.98
CA THR A 278 -11.01 14.01 20.56
C THR A 278 -9.76 13.38 21.17
N GLU A 279 -8.64 14.11 21.27
CA GLU A 279 -7.41 13.64 21.92
C GLU A 279 -7.66 13.38 23.41
N ALA A 280 -8.34 14.28 24.11
CA ALA A 280 -8.70 14.05 25.51
C ALA A 280 -9.59 12.80 25.70
N CYS A 281 -10.48 12.51 24.74
CA CYS A 281 -11.25 11.26 24.74
C CYS A 281 -10.35 10.05 24.49
N LEU A 282 -9.38 10.14 23.58
CA LEU A 282 -8.39 9.08 23.33
C LEU A 282 -7.56 8.81 24.59
N ASP A 283 -7.02 9.84 25.23
CA ASP A 283 -6.22 9.73 26.46
C ASP A 283 -7.02 9.04 27.56
N ARG A 284 -8.27 9.47 27.77
CA ARG A 284 -9.16 8.83 28.74
C ARG A 284 -9.42 7.36 28.43
N THR A 285 -9.65 7.01 27.16
CA THR A 285 -9.80 5.61 26.78
C THR A 285 -8.51 4.82 26.97
N TRP A 286 -7.36 5.40 26.59
CA TRP A 286 -6.06 4.77 26.73
C TRP A 286 -5.71 4.47 28.19
N GLU A 287 -5.97 5.40 29.11
CA GLU A 287 -5.82 5.16 30.55
C GLU A 287 -6.64 3.95 31.00
N MET A 288 -7.90 3.86 30.57
CA MET A 288 -8.77 2.73 30.93
C MET A 288 -8.29 1.40 30.34
N LEU A 289 -7.70 1.42 29.14
CA LEU A 289 -7.11 0.24 28.52
C LEU A 289 -5.83 -0.24 29.25
N ASN A 290 -5.11 0.66 29.94
CA ASN A 290 -3.78 0.39 30.50
C ASN A 290 -3.71 0.43 32.05
N SER A 291 -4.80 0.76 32.76
CA SER A 291 -4.82 0.87 34.24
C SER A 291 -5.08 -0.46 34.98
N GLY A 292 -5.13 -1.59 34.27
CA GLY A 292 -5.45 -2.91 34.84
C GLY A 292 -5.18 -4.06 33.88
N TYR A 293 -5.71 -5.25 34.19
CA TYR A 293 -5.58 -6.39 33.29
C TYR A 293 -6.44 -6.21 32.04
N TRP A 294 -5.86 -6.44 30.87
CA TRP A 294 -6.55 -6.28 29.57
C TRP A 294 -7.88 -7.06 29.47
N LYS A 295 -7.94 -8.27 30.04
CA LYS A 295 -9.16 -9.09 30.05
C LYS A 295 -10.34 -8.48 30.82
N ASP A 296 -10.06 -7.57 31.76
CA ASP A 296 -11.06 -6.95 32.62
C ASP A 296 -11.52 -5.59 32.06
N VAL A 297 -10.91 -5.14 30.94
CA VAL A 297 -11.25 -3.89 30.27
C VAL A 297 -12.65 -4.00 29.66
N PRO A 298 -13.59 -3.12 30.05
CA PRO A 298 -14.93 -3.12 29.49
C PRO A 298 -14.92 -2.82 27.97
N ILE A 299 -15.67 -3.61 27.21
CA ILE A 299 -15.67 -3.55 25.73
C ILE A 299 -16.10 -2.18 25.18
N ASN A 300 -16.96 -1.46 25.90
CA ASN A 300 -17.39 -0.10 25.55
C ASN A 300 -16.23 0.89 25.44
N TYR A 301 -15.18 0.77 26.26
CA TYR A 301 -13.97 1.59 26.14
C TYR A 301 -13.13 1.23 24.91
N ARG A 302 -13.13 -0.04 24.49
CA ARG A 302 -12.49 -0.47 23.23
C ARG A 302 -13.25 0.06 22.01
N TYR A 303 -14.58 0.02 22.03
CA TYR A 303 -15.41 0.68 21.00
C TYR A 303 -15.18 2.20 20.97
N SER A 304 -15.03 2.81 22.15
CA SER A 304 -14.72 4.24 22.28
C SER A 304 -13.39 4.58 21.61
N TYR A 305 -12.34 3.77 21.84
CA TYR A 305 -11.04 3.97 21.21
C TYR A 305 -11.10 3.88 19.67
N SER A 306 -11.86 2.91 19.14
CA SER A 306 -12.14 2.77 17.70
C SER A 306 -12.83 4.01 17.13
N LEU A 307 -13.90 4.49 17.78
CA LEU A 307 -14.65 5.66 17.32
C LEU A 307 -13.84 6.96 17.40
N CYS A 308 -13.11 7.16 18.49
CA CYS A 308 -12.19 8.30 18.61
C CYS A 308 -11.14 8.29 17.50
N SER A 309 -10.61 7.11 17.16
CA SER A 309 -9.63 6.96 16.09
C SER A 309 -10.20 7.33 14.71
N ILE A 310 -11.45 6.95 14.43
CA ILE A 310 -12.17 7.37 13.21
C ILE A 310 -12.41 8.88 13.21
N ILE A 311 -12.92 9.45 14.30
CA ILE A 311 -13.24 10.87 14.41
C ILE A 311 -11.98 11.74 14.27
N LYS A 312 -10.88 11.38 14.95
CA LYS A 312 -9.60 12.07 14.79
C LYS A 312 -9.11 11.99 13.34
N SER A 313 -9.20 10.82 12.71
CA SER A 313 -8.81 10.63 11.31
C SER A 313 -9.64 11.51 10.36
N LEU A 314 -10.95 11.64 10.59
CA LEU A 314 -11.82 12.55 9.83
C LEU A 314 -11.43 14.02 10.01
N LEU A 315 -11.14 14.44 11.24
CA LEU A 315 -10.73 15.81 11.53
C LEU A 315 -9.38 16.14 10.88
N LEU A 316 -8.41 15.22 10.96
CA LEU A 316 -7.12 15.32 10.29
C LEU A 316 -7.30 15.39 8.77
N GLU A 317 -8.13 14.52 8.19
CA GLU A 317 -8.44 14.52 6.76
C GLU A 317 -9.07 15.84 6.33
N ILE A 318 -10.04 16.39 7.07
CA ILE A 318 -10.63 17.70 6.78
C ILE A 318 -9.60 18.83 6.90
N SER A 319 -8.67 18.75 7.86
CA SER A 319 -7.63 19.75 8.04
C SER A 319 -6.70 19.86 6.82
N THR A 320 -6.52 18.77 6.07
CA THR A 320 -5.71 18.76 4.83
C THR A 320 -6.28 19.67 3.74
N ASN A 321 -7.59 19.93 3.75
CA ASN A 321 -8.24 20.80 2.77
C ASN A 321 -7.72 22.25 2.80
N ALA A 322 -7.12 22.67 3.91
CA ALA A 322 -6.52 23.99 4.08
C ALA A 322 -5.00 24.01 3.81
N GLU A 323 -4.34 22.84 3.76
CA GLU A 323 -2.89 22.71 3.62
C GLU A 323 -2.47 22.68 2.15
N LYS A 324 -1.35 23.35 1.84
CA LYS A 324 -0.83 23.49 0.47
C LYS A 324 0.56 22.87 0.29
N ASP A 325 1.17 22.42 1.38
CA ASP A 325 2.49 21.80 1.39
C ASP A 325 2.37 20.27 1.26
N ASP A 326 2.84 19.74 0.14
CA ASP A 326 2.82 18.31 -0.17
C ASP A 326 3.51 17.45 0.90
N ILE A 327 4.58 17.95 1.53
CA ILE A 327 5.32 17.21 2.57
C ILE A 327 4.46 17.08 3.82
N LYS A 328 3.75 18.15 4.19
CA LYS A 328 2.84 18.14 5.33
C LYS A 328 1.61 17.28 5.07
N LEU A 329 1.10 17.28 3.84
CA LEU A 329 0.01 16.37 3.45
C LEU A 329 0.44 14.92 3.67
N ILE A 330 1.62 14.52 3.17
CA ILE A 330 2.15 13.16 3.38
C ILE A 330 2.29 12.84 4.88
N SER A 331 2.78 13.76 5.70
CA SER A 331 2.89 13.51 7.15
C SER A 331 1.53 13.34 7.82
N VAL A 332 0.54 14.16 7.47
CA VAL A 332 -0.83 14.04 8.01
C VAL A 332 -1.45 12.71 7.60
N PHE A 333 -1.24 12.25 6.37
CA PHE A 333 -1.74 10.94 5.94
C PHE A 333 -1.05 9.77 6.65
N LYS A 334 0.26 9.84 6.88
CA LYS A 334 0.96 8.85 7.73
C LYS A 334 0.37 8.84 9.15
N GLU A 335 0.05 10.00 9.70
CA GLU A 335 -0.62 10.12 11.01
C GLU A 335 -2.02 9.51 11.00
N ILE A 336 -2.82 9.73 9.95
CA ILE A 336 -4.14 9.12 9.78
C ILE A 336 -4.04 7.59 9.74
N ILE A 337 -3.14 7.03 8.93
CA ILE A 337 -2.94 5.57 8.86
C ILE A 337 -2.56 5.02 10.24
N GLN A 338 -1.61 5.66 10.91
CA GLN A 338 -1.20 5.27 12.26
C GLN A 338 -2.36 5.32 13.26
N GLN A 339 -3.21 6.35 13.19
CA GLN A 339 -4.36 6.48 14.07
C GLN A 339 -5.41 5.40 13.81
N ILE A 340 -5.68 5.06 12.55
CA ILE A 340 -6.59 3.97 12.18
C ILE A 340 -6.05 2.62 12.64
N ASP A 341 -4.75 2.34 12.43
CA ASP A 341 -4.13 1.09 12.89
C ASP A 341 -4.13 0.99 14.41
N LYS A 342 -3.89 2.08 15.15
CA LYS A 342 -4.09 2.09 16.61
C LYS A 342 -5.53 1.77 16.99
N GLY A 343 -6.51 2.27 16.23
CA GLY A 343 -7.92 1.91 16.38
C GLY A 343 -8.17 0.41 16.21
N ILE A 344 -7.49 -0.24 15.27
CA ILE A 344 -7.57 -1.70 15.06
C ILE A 344 -6.90 -2.46 16.21
N LEU A 345 -5.70 -2.04 16.61
CA LEU A 345 -4.86 -2.73 17.59
C LEU A 345 -5.37 -2.60 19.03
N LEU A 346 -5.80 -1.40 19.43
CA LEU A 346 -6.19 -1.09 20.81
C LEU A 346 -7.70 -1.02 21.00
N GLY A 347 -8.45 -0.78 19.92
CA GLY A 347 -9.91 -0.72 19.95
C GLY A 347 -10.58 -2.09 19.81
N ALA A 348 -11.82 -2.08 19.36
CA ALA A 348 -12.59 -3.26 19.01
C ALA A 348 -13.40 -3.03 17.70
N PRO A 349 -13.66 -4.09 16.91
CA PRO A 349 -14.53 -4.01 15.74
C PRO A 349 -15.92 -3.47 16.11
N LEU A 350 -16.39 -2.43 15.41
CA LEU A 350 -17.68 -1.82 15.74
C LEU A 350 -18.84 -2.78 15.41
N PRO A 351 -19.84 -2.94 16.31
CA PRO A 351 -20.94 -3.89 16.12
C PRO A 351 -21.71 -3.76 14.80
N LYS A 352 -22.02 -2.51 14.37
CA LYS A 352 -22.80 -2.29 13.13
C LYS A 352 -21.96 -2.48 11.87
N ASN A 353 -20.65 -2.28 11.95
CA ASN A 353 -19.72 -2.55 10.85
C ASN A 353 -18.33 -2.97 11.36
N LYS A 354 -18.16 -4.29 11.51
CA LYS A 354 -16.94 -4.90 12.08
C LYS A 354 -15.68 -4.66 11.23
N THR A 355 -15.84 -4.44 9.92
CA THR A 355 -14.70 -4.29 8.98
C THR A 355 -14.36 -2.84 8.65
N LEU A 356 -15.02 -1.87 9.28
CA LEU A 356 -14.89 -0.46 8.91
C LEU A 356 -13.44 0.04 8.99
N LEU A 357 -12.76 -0.16 10.13
CA LEU A 357 -11.39 0.31 10.33
C LEU A 357 -10.40 -0.37 9.39
N THR A 358 -10.53 -1.69 9.19
CA THR A 358 -9.65 -2.45 8.29
C THR A 358 -9.84 -2.00 6.84
N ASN A 359 -11.08 -1.73 6.41
CA ASN A 359 -11.37 -1.21 5.08
C ASN A 359 -10.80 0.21 4.88
N ILE A 360 -10.96 1.09 5.88
CA ILE A 360 -10.36 2.43 5.85
C ILE A 360 -8.83 2.33 5.72
N ALA A 361 -8.19 1.47 6.52
CA ALA A 361 -6.74 1.28 6.49
C ALA A 361 -6.28 0.76 5.11
N SER A 362 -7.00 -0.21 4.54
CA SER A 362 -6.75 -0.74 3.20
C SER A 362 -6.89 0.31 2.10
N ASP A 363 -7.93 1.14 2.15
CA ASP A 363 -8.17 2.19 1.15
C ASP A 363 -7.11 3.30 1.24
N LEU A 364 -6.74 3.71 2.46
CA LEU A 364 -5.64 4.65 2.69
C LEU A 364 -4.33 4.09 2.13
N ASN A 365 -4.01 2.86 2.50
CA ASN A 365 -2.74 2.25 2.10
C ASN A 365 -2.65 2.07 0.58
N LYS A 366 -3.72 1.60 -0.11
CA LYS A 366 -3.78 1.55 -1.58
C LYS A 366 -3.52 2.89 -2.24
N HIS A 367 -3.99 3.97 -1.64
CA HIS A 367 -3.78 5.31 -2.17
C HIS A 367 -2.30 5.73 -2.05
N PHE A 368 -1.66 5.47 -0.91
CA PHE A 368 -0.29 5.92 -0.61
C PHE A 368 0.82 5.00 -1.09
N SER A 369 0.57 3.70 -1.31
CA SER A 369 1.52 2.78 -1.94
C SER A 369 1.91 3.16 -3.38
N SER A 370 1.20 4.13 -3.98
CA SER A 370 1.49 4.70 -5.29
C SER A 370 2.49 5.87 -5.28
N VAL A 371 2.91 6.35 -4.09
CA VAL A 371 3.84 7.47 -3.92
C VAL A 371 5.23 6.91 -3.59
N PRO A 372 6.21 6.94 -4.52
CA PRO A 372 7.54 6.41 -4.23
C PRO A 372 8.27 7.31 -3.22
N GLU A 373 8.74 6.72 -2.12
CA GLU A 373 9.67 7.39 -1.21
C GLU A 373 10.97 7.71 -1.95
N THR A 374 11.36 8.98 -1.96
CA THR A 374 12.44 9.52 -2.78
C THR A 374 13.86 9.14 -2.33
N ASN A 375 14.04 8.22 -1.38
CA ASN A 375 15.35 7.95 -0.77
C ASN A 375 15.58 6.51 -0.25
N SER A 376 14.94 5.49 -0.83
CA SER A 376 15.31 4.11 -0.52
C SER A 376 16.38 3.60 -1.51
N LYS A 377 17.64 3.56 -1.07
CA LYS A 377 18.66 2.71 -1.70
C LYS A 377 18.15 1.26 -1.73
N ASN A 378 18.35 0.58 -2.86
CA ASN A 378 18.05 -0.84 -3.11
C ASN A 378 17.99 -1.72 -1.85
N VAL A 379 16.79 -2.12 -1.43
CA VAL A 379 16.59 -3.27 -0.54
C VAL A 379 16.29 -4.47 -1.43
N ASP A 380 17.32 -4.92 -2.14
CA ASP A 380 17.27 -6.07 -3.03
C ASP A 380 17.18 -7.35 -2.19
N ILE A 381 15.97 -7.87 -1.99
CA ILE A 381 15.63 -9.19 -1.43
C ILE A 381 16.06 -9.39 0.05
N ILE A 382 15.19 -10.00 0.87
CA ILE A 382 15.57 -10.39 2.23
C ILE A 382 16.69 -11.45 2.14
N LYS A 383 17.90 -11.09 2.58
CA LYS A 383 19.07 -11.98 2.50
C LYS A 383 18.93 -13.12 3.50
N ILE A 384 18.82 -14.33 2.96
CA ILE A 384 18.79 -15.58 3.73
C ILE A 384 20.14 -16.27 3.49
N ASN A 385 21.06 -16.19 4.46
CA ASN A 385 22.31 -16.94 4.39
C ASN A 385 22.06 -18.38 4.84
N THR A 386 22.26 -19.34 3.94
CA THR A 386 22.10 -20.77 4.23
C THR A 386 23.42 -21.51 4.40
N GLU A 387 24.57 -20.86 4.17
CA GLU A 387 25.89 -21.53 4.17
C GLU A 387 26.28 -22.05 5.58
N GLU A 388 25.85 -21.36 6.64
CA GLU A 388 26.14 -21.73 8.03
C GLU A 388 25.04 -22.59 8.67
N LEU A 389 24.00 -22.98 7.92
CA LEU A 389 22.90 -23.79 8.46
C LEU A 389 23.34 -25.24 8.66
N CYS A 390 23.71 -25.58 9.89
CA CYS A 390 23.88 -26.96 10.32
C CYS A 390 22.50 -27.58 10.60
N THR A 391 22.05 -28.48 9.72
CA THR A 391 20.76 -29.19 9.82
C THR A 391 20.88 -30.60 10.41
N THR A 392 22.07 -31.00 10.85
CA THR A 392 22.25 -32.27 11.55
C THR A 392 21.68 -32.18 12.96
N LEU A 393 20.99 -33.24 13.40
CA LEU A 393 20.48 -33.33 14.76
C LEU A 393 21.64 -33.29 15.77
N PHE A 394 21.47 -32.50 16.84
CA PHE A 394 22.42 -32.51 17.94
C PHE A 394 22.33 -33.83 18.72
N PRO A 395 23.43 -34.29 19.34
CA PRO A 395 23.40 -35.45 20.23
C PRO A 395 22.33 -35.30 21.31
N GLY A 396 21.58 -36.38 21.60
CA GLY A 396 20.53 -36.39 22.63
C GLY A 396 19.12 -36.02 22.12
N PHE A 397 18.97 -35.55 20.89
CA PHE A 397 17.66 -35.23 20.30
C PHE A 397 17.17 -36.32 19.36
N SER A 398 15.89 -36.69 19.49
CA SER A 398 15.19 -37.54 18.52
C SER A 398 14.62 -36.71 17.36
N SER A 399 14.63 -37.22 16.13
CA SER A 399 13.96 -36.56 15.02
C SER A 399 12.44 -36.62 15.16
N ILE A 400 11.74 -35.55 14.78
CA ILE A 400 10.29 -35.60 14.54
C ILE A 400 10.02 -36.44 13.29
N VAL A 401 8.92 -37.21 13.30
CA VAL A 401 8.50 -38.01 12.13
C VAL A 401 8.07 -37.08 11.00
N ASN A 402 8.59 -37.35 9.80
CA ASN A 402 8.30 -36.59 8.59
C ASN A 402 7.27 -37.31 7.72
N TYR A 403 6.30 -36.55 7.20
CA TYR A 403 5.29 -36.99 6.24
C TYR A 403 5.29 -36.06 5.02
N THR A 404 5.55 -36.61 3.83
CA THR A 404 5.43 -35.86 2.58
C THR A 404 3.99 -35.89 2.09
N LYS A 405 3.33 -34.72 2.02
CA LYS A 405 1.96 -34.54 1.52
C LYS A 405 0.97 -35.63 2.02
N PRO A 406 0.82 -35.87 3.33
CA PRO A 406 -0.03 -36.95 3.82
C PRO A 406 -1.50 -36.71 3.46
N SER A 407 -2.23 -37.79 3.16
CA SER A 407 -3.69 -37.70 3.01
C SER A 407 -4.36 -37.23 4.30
N LEU A 408 -5.56 -36.64 4.19
CA LEU A 408 -6.37 -36.25 5.36
C LEU A 408 -6.58 -37.44 6.32
N GLU A 409 -6.84 -38.64 5.80
CA GLU A 409 -6.94 -39.87 6.60
C GLU A 409 -5.63 -40.19 7.33
N THR A 410 -4.49 -40.08 6.66
CA THR A 410 -3.18 -40.34 7.28
C THR A 410 -2.89 -39.33 8.38
N PHE A 411 -3.16 -38.05 8.13
CA PHE A 411 -3.01 -37.00 9.12
C PHE A 411 -3.92 -37.26 10.32
N TYR A 412 -5.20 -37.55 10.10
CA TYR A 412 -6.13 -37.83 11.18
C TYR A 412 -5.71 -39.04 12.03
N CYS A 413 -5.51 -40.20 11.39
CA CYS A 413 -5.28 -41.46 12.10
C CYS A 413 -3.90 -41.55 12.77
N LYS A 414 -2.86 -40.96 12.18
CA LYS A 414 -1.48 -41.12 12.65
C LYS A 414 -0.92 -39.91 13.40
N ILE A 415 -1.50 -38.72 13.22
CA ILE A 415 -0.91 -37.46 13.70
C ILE A 415 -1.90 -36.74 14.64
N PHE A 416 -3.07 -36.36 14.13
CA PHE A 416 -4.05 -35.55 14.86
C PHE A 416 -4.68 -36.32 16.02
N LYS A 417 -5.33 -37.46 15.75
CA LYS A 417 -6.01 -38.28 16.77
C LYS A 417 -5.07 -38.80 17.87
N PRO A 418 -3.84 -39.27 17.55
CA PRO A 418 -2.88 -39.69 18.58
C PRO A 418 -2.18 -38.52 19.29
N LYS A 419 -2.36 -37.28 18.83
CA LYS A 419 -1.71 -36.07 19.36
C LYS A 419 -0.18 -36.17 19.35
N ILE A 420 0.37 -36.53 18.19
CA ILE A 420 1.82 -36.68 17.96
C ILE A 420 2.31 -35.56 17.04
N PRO A 421 3.39 -34.83 17.39
CA PRO A 421 3.97 -33.83 16.50
C PRO A 421 4.50 -34.46 15.22
N ALA A 422 4.32 -33.76 14.11
CA ALA A 422 4.74 -34.24 12.80
C ALA A 422 5.21 -33.10 11.91
N LEU A 423 6.29 -33.34 11.18
CA LEU A 423 6.76 -32.46 10.11
C LEU A 423 6.04 -32.85 8.81
N LEU A 424 5.42 -31.88 8.16
CA LEU A 424 4.64 -32.05 6.94
C LEU A 424 5.32 -31.31 5.79
N GLU A 425 5.82 -32.05 4.80
CA GLU A 425 6.56 -31.50 3.67
C GLU A 425 5.69 -31.38 2.41
N GLY A 426 5.91 -30.30 1.65
CA GLY A 426 5.29 -30.08 0.35
C GLY A 426 3.83 -29.63 0.38
N CYS A 427 3.25 -29.39 1.56
CA CYS A 427 1.84 -29.00 1.70
C CYS A 427 1.55 -27.54 1.32
N LEU A 428 2.57 -26.68 1.22
CA LEU A 428 2.41 -25.23 1.02
C LEU A 428 2.76 -24.74 -0.38
N GLU A 429 3.12 -25.62 -1.32
CA GLU A 429 3.68 -25.26 -2.64
C GLU A 429 2.78 -24.32 -3.48
N HIS A 430 1.47 -24.32 -3.23
CA HIS A 430 0.49 -23.47 -3.92
C HIS A 430 0.40 -22.04 -3.35
N TRP A 431 0.99 -21.77 -2.18
CA TRP A 431 0.94 -20.44 -1.55
C TRP A 431 1.80 -19.42 -2.31
N GLN A 432 1.19 -18.31 -2.71
CA GLN A 432 1.90 -17.21 -3.35
C GLN A 432 2.90 -16.53 -2.39
N ALA A 433 2.61 -16.57 -1.09
CA ALA A 433 3.45 -16.03 -0.04
C ALA A 433 4.91 -16.56 -0.08
N LEU A 434 5.11 -17.83 -0.48
CA LEU A 434 6.45 -18.44 -0.60
C LEU A 434 7.37 -17.72 -1.59
N HIS A 435 6.76 -17.06 -2.59
CA HIS A 435 7.45 -16.33 -3.64
C HIS A 435 7.43 -14.83 -3.39
N LEU A 436 6.28 -14.28 -3.00
CA LEU A 436 6.08 -12.83 -2.88
C LEU A 436 6.73 -12.22 -1.64
N TRP A 437 6.73 -12.92 -0.49
CA TRP A 437 7.11 -12.29 0.78
C TRP A 437 8.62 -12.22 1.02
N LYS A 438 9.43 -12.91 0.20
CA LYS A 438 10.89 -12.75 0.19
C LYS A 438 11.31 -11.40 -0.40
N ASP A 439 10.44 -10.80 -1.20
CA ASP A 439 10.63 -9.47 -1.76
C ASP A 439 10.22 -8.40 -0.73
N ALA A 440 11.22 -7.76 -0.13
CA ALA A 440 11.01 -6.67 0.82
C ALA A 440 10.28 -5.48 0.18
N GLU A 441 10.44 -5.26 -1.13
CA GLU A 441 9.72 -4.21 -1.87
C GLU A 441 8.25 -4.55 -2.04
N TYR A 442 7.93 -5.83 -2.27
CA TYR A 442 6.54 -6.30 -2.26
C TYR A 442 5.89 -6.01 -0.91
N LEU A 443 6.50 -6.45 0.19
CA LEU A 443 5.96 -6.21 1.54
C LEU A 443 5.86 -4.71 1.85
N ARG A 444 6.88 -3.92 1.53
CA ARG A 444 6.83 -2.47 1.74
C ARG A 444 5.71 -1.81 0.93
N ARG A 445 5.51 -2.23 -0.33
CA ARG A 445 4.44 -1.68 -1.17
C ARG A 445 3.06 -2.05 -0.64
N ILE A 446 2.85 -3.29 -0.21
CA ILE A 446 1.53 -3.76 0.22
C ILE A 446 1.21 -3.36 1.65
N VAL A 447 2.18 -3.28 2.56
CA VAL A 447 1.91 -3.07 3.99
C VAL A 447 2.82 -2.07 4.68
N GLY A 448 3.73 -1.43 3.95
CA GLY A 448 4.82 -0.64 4.54
C GLY A 448 4.38 0.50 5.45
N ASN A 449 3.25 1.14 5.17
CA ASN A 449 2.73 2.25 5.98
C ASN A 449 1.92 1.79 7.20
N ARG A 450 1.63 0.48 7.31
CA ARG A 450 0.83 -0.07 8.39
C ARG A 450 1.63 -0.12 9.68
N THR A 451 0.98 0.18 10.80
CA THR A 451 1.59 0.11 12.13
C THR A 451 1.43 -1.29 12.70
N VAL A 452 2.52 -1.91 13.14
CA VAL A 452 2.53 -3.27 13.71
C VAL A 452 3.19 -3.29 15.08
N PRO A 453 2.73 -4.16 15.99
CA PRO A 453 3.41 -4.39 17.26
C PRO A 453 4.66 -5.24 17.04
N ILE A 454 5.74 -4.86 17.70
CA ILE A 454 6.97 -5.65 17.80
C ILE A 454 7.40 -5.77 19.25
N GLU A 455 7.94 -6.93 19.59
CA GLU A 455 8.68 -7.17 20.81
C GLU A 455 10.13 -6.74 20.60
N ILE A 456 10.70 -6.01 21.55
CA ILE A 456 12.09 -5.55 21.54
C ILE A 456 12.78 -6.11 22.78
N GLY A 457 13.84 -6.88 22.57
CA GLY A 457 14.60 -7.52 23.64
C GLY A 457 15.07 -8.91 23.25
N SER A 458 15.69 -9.61 24.20
CA SER A 458 16.23 -10.95 23.96
C SER A 458 15.12 -12.03 23.95
N ARG A 459 14.30 -12.08 25.01
CA ARG A 459 13.17 -13.01 25.22
C ARG A 459 12.14 -12.34 26.14
N TYR A 460 10.86 -12.73 26.04
CA TYR A 460 9.79 -12.19 26.91
C TYR A 460 9.92 -12.56 28.39
N THR A 461 10.86 -13.45 28.74
CA THR A 461 11.17 -13.84 30.11
C THR A 461 12.21 -12.94 30.78
N GLU A 462 12.83 -12.01 30.03
CA GLU A 462 13.93 -11.18 30.51
C GLU A 462 13.47 -9.74 30.80
N ASP A 463 14.15 -9.07 31.73
CA ASP A 463 13.85 -7.69 32.14
C ASP A 463 14.07 -6.65 31.02
N ASP A 464 14.80 -7.02 29.96
CA ASP A 464 15.11 -6.13 28.84
C ASP A 464 14.02 -6.08 27.76
N TRP A 465 12.95 -6.87 27.93
CA TRP A 465 11.83 -7.00 26.99
C TRP A 465 10.83 -5.85 27.12
N THR A 466 10.45 -5.28 25.99
CA THR A 466 9.38 -4.28 25.88
C THR A 466 8.60 -4.47 24.58
N GLN A 467 7.41 -3.86 24.49
CA GLN A 467 6.64 -3.80 23.24
C GLN A 467 6.67 -2.39 22.66
N SER A 468 6.73 -2.31 21.34
CA SER A 468 6.70 -1.04 20.60
C SER A 468 5.79 -1.13 19.38
N LEU A 469 5.18 -0.01 19.02
CA LEU A 469 4.42 0.15 17.78
C LEU A 469 5.29 0.88 16.77
N VAL A 470 5.60 0.20 15.65
CA VAL A 470 6.42 0.76 14.56
C VAL A 470 5.70 0.60 13.23
N THR A 471 6.11 1.37 12.22
CA THR A 471 5.64 1.11 10.86
C THR A 471 6.28 -0.18 10.34
N PHE A 472 5.58 -0.92 9.48
CA PHE A 472 6.13 -2.13 8.86
C PHE A 472 7.40 -1.83 8.05
N SER A 473 7.45 -0.66 7.38
CA SER A 473 8.65 -0.20 6.66
C SER A 473 9.83 0.04 7.60
N ASP A 474 9.58 0.69 8.75
CA ASP A 474 10.63 0.90 9.75
C ASP A 474 11.10 -0.43 10.30
N PHE A 475 10.19 -1.36 10.62
CA PHE A 475 10.55 -2.71 11.07
C PHE A 475 11.46 -3.44 10.07
N LEU A 476 11.07 -3.46 8.78
CA LEU A 476 11.87 -4.05 7.70
C LEU A 476 13.27 -3.43 7.61
N ARG A 477 13.37 -2.11 7.76
CA ARG A 477 14.62 -1.38 7.64
C ARG A 477 15.51 -1.59 8.87
N SER A 478 14.97 -1.39 10.07
CA SER A 478 15.73 -1.31 11.32
C SER A 478 16.01 -2.66 11.96
N HIS A 479 15.18 -3.68 11.75
CA HIS A 479 15.36 -4.99 12.41
C HIS A 479 15.65 -6.13 11.44
N ILE A 480 15.19 -6.06 10.19
CA ILE A 480 15.36 -7.16 9.21
C ILE A 480 16.57 -6.92 8.31
N SER A 481 16.65 -5.73 7.71
CA SER A 481 17.67 -5.41 6.70
C SER A 481 18.99 -4.95 7.31
N SER A 482 18.95 -4.40 8.53
CA SER A 482 20.13 -3.95 9.27
C SER A 482 20.25 -4.70 10.59
N LYS A 483 21.50 -4.90 11.04
CA LYS A 483 21.76 -5.44 12.37
C LYS A 483 21.55 -4.31 13.38
N ASN A 484 20.48 -4.41 14.15
CA ASN A 484 20.23 -3.54 15.30
C ASN A 484 20.86 -4.14 16.56
N GLU A 485 21.13 -3.32 17.58
CA GLU A 485 21.65 -3.81 18.86
C GLU A 485 20.65 -4.73 19.58
N LYS A 486 19.35 -4.39 19.50
CA LYS A 486 18.26 -5.19 20.06
C LYS A 486 17.46 -5.90 18.97
N VAL A 487 17.14 -7.17 19.22
CA VAL A 487 16.28 -7.97 18.35
C VAL A 487 14.86 -7.41 18.42
N GLY A 488 14.27 -7.17 17.25
CA GLY A 488 12.86 -6.80 17.11
C GLY A 488 12.09 -7.96 16.49
N TYR A 489 11.02 -8.42 17.13
CA TYR A 489 10.25 -9.58 16.71
C TYR A 489 8.75 -9.26 16.63
N LEU A 490 8.16 -9.34 15.45
CA LEU A 490 6.71 -9.35 15.28
C LEU A 490 6.26 -10.78 15.61
N ALA A 491 5.87 -10.98 16.87
CA ALA A 491 5.51 -12.28 17.42
C ALA A 491 4.00 -12.34 17.73
N GLN A 492 3.39 -13.50 17.50
CA GLN A 492 2.02 -13.82 17.92
C GLN A 492 0.98 -12.74 17.60
N HIS A 493 1.06 -12.14 16.41
CA HIS A 493 0.15 -11.07 16.01
C HIS A 493 -0.85 -11.55 14.96
N GLN A 494 -2.14 -11.25 15.13
CA GLN A 494 -3.21 -11.50 14.15
C GLN A 494 -3.11 -10.51 12.96
N LEU A 495 -1.96 -10.49 12.30
CA LEU A 495 -1.59 -9.56 11.25
C LEU A 495 -2.57 -9.61 10.07
N PHE A 496 -3.14 -10.77 9.79
CA PHE A 496 -3.99 -10.99 8.62
C PHE A 496 -5.43 -10.48 8.80
N ASP A 497 -5.86 -10.29 10.04
CA ASP A 497 -7.12 -9.62 10.35
C ASP A 497 -6.94 -8.10 10.32
N GLN A 498 -5.79 -7.60 10.78
CA GLN A 498 -5.42 -6.20 10.62
C GLN A 498 -5.18 -5.82 9.15
N ILE A 499 -4.55 -6.71 8.38
CA ILE A 499 -4.07 -6.49 7.01
C ILE A 499 -4.60 -7.60 6.09
N PRO A 500 -5.87 -7.51 5.66
CA PRO A 500 -6.49 -8.53 4.82
C PRO A 500 -5.80 -8.73 3.47
N GLU A 501 -5.03 -7.76 2.99
CA GLU A 501 -4.30 -7.86 1.73
C GLU A 501 -3.31 -9.03 1.71
N LEU A 502 -2.62 -9.28 2.83
CA LEU A 502 -1.68 -10.40 2.98
C LEU A 502 -2.40 -11.75 3.03
N LYS A 503 -3.66 -11.77 3.48
CA LYS A 503 -4.47 -13.01 3.55
C LYS A 503 -4.74 -13.61 2.17
N ASN A 504 -4.63 -12.82 1.09
CA ASN A 504 -4.81 -13.31 -0.28
C ASN A 504 -3.63 -14.16 -0.78
N ASP A 505 -2.49 -14.14 -0.10
CA ASP A 505 -1.27 -14.80 -0.56
C ASP A 505 -1.14 -16.25 -0.06
N PHE A 506 -2.04 -16.70 0.82
CA PHE A 506 -2.05 -18.04 1.39
C PHE A 506 -3.47 -18.55 1.65
N SER A 507 -3.60 -19.82 2.03
CA SER A 507 -4.88 -20.45 2.39
C SER A 507 -4.79 -21.13 3.74
N VAL A 508 -5.91 -21.29 4.45
CA VAL A 508 -5.95 -22.16 5.64
C VAL A 508 -5.66 -23.61 5.20
N PRO A 509 -4.74 -24.34 5.85
CA PRO A 509 -4.51 -25.76 5.54
C PRO A 509 -5.77 -26.60 5.77
N GLU A 510 -6.07 -27.53 4.86
CA GLU A 510 -7.25 -28.41 4.97
C GLU A 510 -7.24 -29.28 6.23
N TYR A 511 -6.06 -29.54 6.80
CA TYR A 511 -5.90 -30.25 8.06
C TYR A 511 -6.55 -29.54 9.27
N CYS A 512 -6.79 -28.23 9.19
CA CYS A 512 -7.50 -27.47 10.23
C CYS A 512 -9.01 -27.75 10.23
N SER A 513 -9.53 -28.60 9.34
CA SER A 513 -10.94 -29.02 9.34
C SER A 513 -11.26 -30.09 10.38
N PHE A 514 -10.25 -30.70 11.01
CA PHE A 514 -10.45 -31.62 12.13
C PHE A 514 -10.60 -30.86 13.44
N SER A 515 -11.54 -31.30 14.29
CA SER A 515 -11.81 -30.71 15.60
C SER A 515 -11.58 -31.72 16.73
N ASP A 516 -11.15 -31.25 17.90
CA ASP A 516 -11.17 -32.03 19.15
C ASP A 516 -12.55 -32.10 19.80
N THR A 517 -13.50 -31.29 19.35
CA THR A 517 -14.88 -31.27 19.85
C THR A 517 -15.86 -31.86 18.84
N GLU A 518 -16.89 -32.55 19.34
CA GLU A 518 -18.02 -33.03 18.52
C GLU A 518 -19.03 -31.92 18.18
N GLU A 519 -18.81 -30.70 18.69
CA GLU A 519 -19.65 -29.56 18.37
C GLU A 519 -19.25 -29.04 16.99
N ASP A 520 -20.22 -29.01 16.06
CA ASP A 520 -20.11 -28.32 14.77
C ASP A 520 -20.05 -26.80 14.99
N ASN A 521 -18.96 -26.34 15.60
CA ASN A 521 -18.64 -24.94 15.68
C ASN A 521 -17.78 -24.64 14.44
N GLU A 522 -18.33 -23.92 13.47
CA GLU A 522 -17.63 -23.40 12.28
C GLU A 522 -16.59 -22.30 12.65
N GLU A 523 -15.90 -22.45 13.79
CA GLU A 523 -14.87 -21.51 14.22
C GLU A 523 -13.63 -21.66 13.34
N LEU A 524 -13.27 -20.57 12.68
CA LEU A 524 -12.05 -20.50 11.89
C LEU A 524 -10.83 -20.49 12.81
N PRO A 525 -9.70 -21.06 12.38
CA PRO A 525 -8.47 -21.03 13.17
C PRO A 525 -8.01 -19.59 13.43
N ASP A 526 -7.46 -19.33 14.62
CA ASP A 526 -6.74 -18.11 14.92
C ASP A 526 -5.44 -18.09 14.10
N ILE A 527 -5.23 -17.07 13.27
CA ILE A 527 -4.09 -16.99 12.35
C ILE A 527 -3.10 -15.93 12.83
N ASN A 528 -1.91 -16.37 13.27
CA ASN A 528 -0.87 -15.48 13.76
C ASN A 528 0.34 -15.42 12.83
N ALA A 529 0.94 -14.24 12.72
CA ALA A 529 2.19 -14.00 12.01
C ALA A 529 3.38 -14.01 12.99
N TRP A 530 4.50 -14.55 12.52
CA TRP A 530 5.77 -14.57 13.23
C TRP A 530 6.86 -14.10 12.28
N PHE A 531 7.29 -12.84 12.40
CA PHE A 531 8.28 -12.26 11.51
C PHE A 531 9.40 -11.58 12.29
N GLY A 532 10.64 -11.99 12.06
CA GLY A 532 11.80 -11.37 12.69
C GLY A 532 13.13 -11.73 12.03
N PRO A 533 14.23 -11.13 12.50
CA PRO A 533 15.57 -11.41 12.01
C PRO A 533 16.08 -12.79 12.48
N SER A 534 17.30 -13.13 12.07
CA SER A 534 18.04 -14.23 12.70
C SER A 534 18.27 -13.94 14.18
N GLY A 535 18.16 -14.96 15.02
CA GLY A 535 18.38 -14.89 16.47
C GLY A 535 17.13 -14.65 17.30
N THR A 536 15.93 -14.55 16.69
CA THR A 536 14.69 -14.51 17.48
C THR A 536 14.50 -15.79 18.27
N VAL A 537 14.03 -15.67 19.51
CA VAL A 537 13.78 -16.82 20.39
C VAL A 537 12.38 -16.71 20.98
N SER A 538 11.62 -17.78 20.82
CA SER A 538 10.45 -18.08 21.65
C SER A 538 10.89 -19.11 22.71
N PRO A 539 11.03 -18.71 23.99
CA PRO A 539 11.31 -19.60 25.12
C PRO A 539 10.49 -20.88 25.10
N LEU A 540 10.95 -21.91 25.81
CA LEU A 540 10.23 -23.18 25.88
C LEU A 540 8.89 -22.95 26.57
N HIS A 541 7.78 -23.14 25.85
CA HIS A 541 6.43 -22.95 26.36
C HIS A 541 5.47 -23.95 25.72
N HIS A 542 4.23 -24.01 26.21
CA HIS A 542 3.17 -24.77 25.56
C HIS A 542 1.91 -23.95 25.39
N ASP A 543 1.13 -24.32 24.37
CA ASP A 543 -0.13 -23.68 24.02
C ASP A 543 -1.32 -24.61 24.31
N PRO A 544 -2.53 -24.06 24.52
CA PRO A 544 -3.72 -24.86 24.81
C PRO A 544 -4.36 -25.49 23.57
N LYS A 545 -4.15 -24.94 22.37
CA LYS A 545 -4.80 -25.33 21.11
C LYS A 545 -3.90 -26.21 20.23
N ASN A 546 -4.49 -26.89 19.24
CA ASN A 546 -3.73 -27.46 18.13
C ASN A 546 -3.07 -26.33 17.33
N ASN A 547 -1.86 -26.55 16.84
CA ASN A 547 -1.11 -25.53 16.10
C ASN A 547 -0.44 -26.13 14.85
N LEU A 548 -0.65 -25.50 13.70
CA LEU A 548 0.14 -25.71 12.49
C LEU A 548 1.04 -24.51 12.27
N LEU A 549 2.34 -24.69 12.50
CA LEU A 549 3.35 -23.68 12.22
C LEU A 549 3.89 -23.86 10.80
N CYS A 550 3.46 -23.01 9.88
CA CYS A 550 3.82 -23.00 8.47
C CYS A 550 4.98 -22.04 8.20
N GLN A 551 6.06 -22.51 7.57
CA GLN A 551 7.23 -21.68 7.29
C GLN A 551 7.17 -21.09 5.88
N VAL A 552 7.08 -19.76 5.77
CA VAL A 552 6.97 -19.06 4.48
C VAL A 552 8.35 -18.80 3.88
N PHE A 553 9.26 -18.20 4.65
CA PHE A 553 10.66 -18.05 4.27
C PHE A 553 11.58 -18.08 5.49
N GLY A 554 12.86 -18.35 5.26
CA GLY A 554 13.84 -18.52 6.31
C GLY A 554 13.73 -19.87 7.02
N TYR A 555 14.57 -20.07 8.02
CA TYR A 555 14.72 -21.35 8.72
C TYR A 555 14.56 -21.18 10.23
N LYS A 556 13.87 -22.13 10.86
CA LYS A 556 13.72 -22.20 12.31
C LYS A 556 14.22 -23.54 12.85
N ARG A 557 14.84 -23.52 14.04
CA ARG A 557 15.10 -24.72 14.84
C ARG A 557 14.02 -24.83 15.89
N ILE A 558 13.45 -26.02 16.05
CA ILE A 558 12.35 -26.28 16.98
C ILE A 558 12.72 -27.48 17.84
N ILE A 559 12.68 -27.30 19.15
CA ILE A 559 12.85 -28.37 20.15
C ILE A 559 11.51 -28.63 20.81
N LEU A 560 11.12 -29.89 20.95
CA LEU A 560 9.85 -30.31 21.52
C LEU A 560 10.01 -31.28 22.68
N TYR A 561 9.13 -31.18 23.67
CA TYR A 561 8.96 -32.18 24.73
C TYR A 561 7.48 -32.56 24.89
N SER A 562 7.24 -33.82 25.27
CA SER A 562 5.88 -34.33 25.52
C SER A 562 5.25 -33.58 26.70
N PRO A 563 3.92 -33.41 26.73
CA PRO A 563 3.21 -33.00 27.95
C PRO A 563 3.55 -33.88 29.17
N ASP A 564 3.91 -35.16 28.96
CA ASP A 564 4.33 -36.08 30.02
C ASP A 564 5.64 -35.64 30.71
N ASP A 565 6.46 -34.81 30.05
CA ASP A 565 7.70 -34.27 30.58
C ASP A 565 7.52 -32.94 31.34
N ASN A 566 6.27 -32.52 31.62
CA ASN A 566 5.95 -31.26 32.29
C ASN A 566 6.76 -31.02 33.57
N GLU A 567 6.95 -32.03 34.42
CA GLU A 567 7.74 -31.91 35.65
C GLU A 567 9.26 -31.86 35.40
N ASN A 568 9.72 -32.38 34.26
CA ASN A 568 11.14 -32.45 33.90
C ASN A 568 11.65 -31.17 33.23
N VAL A 569 10.76 -30.30 32.73
CA VAL A 569 11.12 -29.05 32.02
C VAL A 569 11.07 -27.79 32.90
N TYR A 570 10.70 -27.92 34.17
CA TYR A 570 10.71 -26.83 35.17
C TYR A 570 9.90 -25.57 34.77
N PRO A 571 8.56 -25.67 34.67
CA PRO A 571 7.68 -24.52 34.46
C PRO A 571 7.88 -23.41 35.51
N TYR A 572 7.54 -22.17 35.17
CA TYR A 572 7.39 -21.11 36.17
C TYR A 572 6.18 -21.41 37.08
N GLU A 573 6.30 -21.05 38.36
CA GLU A 573 5.23 -21.28 39.35
C GLU A 573 4.19 -20.14 39.36
N THR A 574 4.50 -19.01 38.73
CA THR A 574 3.60 -17.86 38.64
C THR A 574 2.46 -18.11 37.66
N ARG A 575 1.22 -17.74 38.03
CA ARG A 575 0.02 -17.94 37.20
C ARG A 575 0.16 -17.47 35.75
N LEU A 576 0.83 -16.35 35.50
CA LEU A 576 0.97 -15.74 34.16
C LEU A 576 1.96 -16.47 33.25
N LEU A 577 2.97 -17.15 33.81
CA LEU A 577 4.03 -17.82 33.05
C LEU A 577 4.02 -19.34 33.27
N SER A 578 2.96 -19.88 33.86
CA SER A 578 2.86 -21.31 34.20
C SER A 578 2.97 -22.26 33.01
N ASN A 579 2.71 -21.75 31.80
CA ASN A 579 2.91 -22.46 30.54
C ASN A 579 4.30 -22.26 29.91
N THR A 580 5.21 -21.54 30.57
CA THR A 580 6.58 -21.27 30.12
C THR A 580 7.58 -21.95 31.06
N ALA A 581 8.65 -22.49 30.49
CA ALA A 581 9.71 -23.20 31.20
C ALA A 581 10.86 -22.25 31.58
N ARG A 582 11.53 -22.54 32.70
CA ARG A 582 12.68 -21.76 33.20
C ARG A 582 14.01 -22.12 32.54
N ILE A 583 13.99 -23.09 31.62
CA ILE A 583 15.20 -23.69 31.03
C ILE A 583 15.45 -23.16 29.61
N ASP A 584 16.73 -23.14 29.22
CA ASP A 584 17.11 -23.12 27.82
C ASP A 584 17.38 -24.56 27.36
N PRO A 585 16.51 -25.17 26.52
CA PRO A 585 16.69 -26.56 26.13
C PRO A 585 17.84 -26.77 25.13
N TYR A 586 18.38 -25.70 24.55
CA TYR A 586 19.52 -25.78 23.64
C TYR A 586 20.86 -25.76 24.38
N ASN A 587 20.96 -24.97 25.45
CA ASN A 587 22.12 -24.92 26.33
C ASN A 587 21.71 -25.12 27.81
N PRO A 588 21.30 -26.35 28.19
CA PRO A 588 20.73 -26.60 29.51
C PRO A 588 21.77 -26.58 30.63
N ASP A 589 21.42 -25.93 31.74
CA ASP A 589 22.15 -26.01 33.01
C ASP A 589 21.66 -27.23 33.81
N PHE A 590 22.35 -28.35 33.68
CA PHE A 590 21.99 -29.59 34.36
C PHE A 590 22.30 -29.60 35.86
N GLU A 591 23.13 -28.69 36.36
CA GLU A 591 23.35 -28.55 37.80
C GLU A 591 22.12 -27.93 38.45
N LYS A 592 21.54 -26.92 37.80
CA LYS A 592 20.33 -26.24 38.25
C LYS A 592 19.03 -27.02 37.92
N TYR A 593 19.01 -27.72 36.79
CA TYR A 593 17.81 -28.41 36.26
C TYR A 593 18.07 -29.90 35.96
N PRO A 594 18.44 -30.72 36.97
CA PRO A 594 18.90 -32.09 36.77
C PRO A 594 17.85 -33.05 36.17
N ASN A 595 16.55 -32.83 36.42
CA ASN A 595 15.50 -33.70 35.91
C ASN A 595 15.33 -33.61 34.38
N LEU A 596 15.87 -32.57 33.73
CA LEU A 596 15.80 -32.43 32.28
C LEU A 596 16.48 -33.59 31.55
N GLN A 597 17.47 -34.25 32.18
CA GLN A 597 18.13 -35.44 31.62
C GLN A 597 17.19 -36.65 31.48
N LYS A 598 16.07 -36.65 32.20
CA LYS A 598 15.03 -37.69 32.12
C LYS A 598 14.05 -37.43 30.98
N ALA A 599 13.97 -36.19 30.50
CA ALA A 599 13.01 -35.77 29.49
C ALA A 599 13.42 -36.25 28.10
N LYS A 600 12.45 -36.64 27.28
CA LYS A 600 12.72 -37.02 25.90
C LYS A 600 12.60 -35.81 24.98
N ALA A 601 13.74 -35.33 24.51
CA ALA A 601 13.79 -34.19 23.59
C ALA A 601 13.63 -34.64 22.12
N PHE A 602 12.77 -33.94 21.39
CA PHE A 602 12.65 -34.03 19.94
C PHE A 602 13.13 -32.75 19.28
N MET A 603 13.64 -32.82 18.06
CA MET A 603 14.07 -31.65 17.31
C MET A 603 13.77 -31.77 15.82
N CYS A 604 13.44 -30.64 15.20
CA CYS A 604 13.44 -30.50 13.75
C CYS A 604 13.97 -29.13 13.31
N TYR A 605 14.27 -29.05 12.02
CA TYR A 605 14.52 -27.81 11.32
C TYR A 605 13.34 -27.56 10.38
N LEU A 606 12.69 -26.42 10.52
CA LEU A 606 11.57 -26.02 9.70
C LEU A 606 12.10 -25.11 8.58
N LYS A 607 12.03 -25.58 7.33
CA LYS A 607 12.47 -24.87 6.12
C LYS A 607 11.28 -24.28 5.36
N PRO A 608 11.49 -23.35 4.41
CA PRO A 608 10.40 -22.77 3.63
C PRO A 608 9.58 -23.84 2.90
N GLY A 609 8.26 -23.79 3.06
CA GLY A 609 7.30 -24.74 2.48
C GLY A 609 6.87 -25.89 3.41
N ASP A 610 7.53 -26.05 4.56
CA ASP A 610 7.16 -27.05 5.55
C ASP A 610 6.10 -26.53 6.53
N MET A 611 5.35 -27.46 7.12
CA MET A 611 4.48 -27.22 8.27
C MET A 611 4.87 -28.14 9.43
N LEU A 612 4.86 -27.63 10.64
CA LEU A 612 4.97 -28.45 11.85
C LEU A 612 3.63 -28.49 12.56
N PHE A 613 3.08 -29.68 12.73
CA PHE A 613 1.96 -29.90 13.65
C PHE A 613 2.48 -29.99 15.09
N ILE A 614 1.96 -29.12 15.95
CA ILE A 614 2.22 -29.08 17.39
C ILE A 614 0.87 -29.33 18.09
N PRO A 615 0.70 -30.50 18.72
CA PRO A 615 -0.53 -30.80 19.46
C PRO A 615 -0.65 -29.94 20.74
N PRO A 616 -1.86 -29.81 21.29
CA PRO A 616 -2.10 -29.13 22.56
C PRO A 616 -1.12 -29.56 23.65
N LYS A 617 -0.64 -28.59 24.42
CA LYS A 617 0.27 -28.73 25.58
C LYS A 617 1.65 -29.31 25.28
N TRP A 618 2.00 -29.55 24.01
CA TRP A 618 3.38 -29.88 23.67
C TRP A 618 4.30 -28.68 23.92
N TRP A 619 5.34 -28.91 24.71
CA TRP A 619 6.36 -27.91 24.97
C TRP A 619 7.18 -27.69 23.72
N HIS A 620 7.35 -26.44 23.30
CA HIS A 620 8.09 -26.08 22.11
C HIS A 620 8.94 -24.83 22.33
N HIS A 621 10.20 -24.92 21.88
CA HIS A 621 11.17 -23.83 21.88
C HIS A 621 11.59 -23.57 20.46
N VAL A 622 11.48 -22.31 20.01
CA VAL A 622 11.62 -21.94 18.61
C VAL A 622 12.69 -20.87 18.45
N VAL A 623 13.67 -21.11 17.57
CA VAL A 623 14.74 -20.15 17.27
C VAL A 623 14.77 -19.87 15.77
N GLY A 624 14.71 -18.58 15.39
CA GLY A 624 14.94 -18.13 14.03
C GLY A 624 16.43 -18.20 13.67
N LEU A 625 16.81 -19.11 12.77
CA LEU A 625 18.21 -19.28 12.35
C LEU A 625 18.61 -18.24 11.28
N THR A 626 17.63 -17.80 10.48
CA THR A 626 17.77 -16.73 9.49
C THR A 626 16.65 -15.71 9.71
N PRO A 627 16.67 -14.54 9.04
CA PRO A 627 15.44 -13.77 8.87
C PRO A 627 14.33 -14.70 8.39
N SER A 628 13.20 -14.70 9.10
CA SER A 628 12.19 -15.74 8.95
C SER A 628 10.78 -15.21 9.14
N PHE A 629 9.85 -15.72 8.32
CA PHE A 629 8.43 -15.45 8.44
C PHE A 629 7.68 -16.79 8.49
N SER A 630 6.90 -16.99 9.56
CA SER A 630 6.01 -18.13 9.72
C SER A 630 4.57 -17.66 9.94
N ILE A 631 3.62 -18.52 9.57
CA ILE A 631 2.19 -18.37 9.85
C ILE A 631 1.80 -19.53 10.75
N SER A 632 1.14 -19.26 11.87
CA SER A 632 0.57 -20.33 12.71
C SER A 632 -0.96 -20.31 12.65
N PHE A 633 -1.57 -21.48 12.59
CA PHE A 633 -3.03 -21.67 12.66
C PHE A 633 -3.34 -22.39 13.95
N TRP A 634 -4.11 -21.75 14.84
CA TRP A 634 -4.49 -22.34 16.12
C TRP A 634 -5.98 -22.68 16.12
N TRP A 635 -6.32 -23.93 16.44
CA TRP A 635 -7.70 -24.40 16.47
C TRP A 635 -7.89 -25.49 17.52
N ASP A 636 -9.14 -25.75 17.87
CA ASP A 636 -9.53 -26.80 18.80
C ASP A 636 -9.86 -28.09 18.05
#